data_AF-A0A9E1T684-F1
#
_entry.id   AF-A0A9E1T684-F1
#
_cell.length_a   1.000
_cell.length_b   1.000
_cell.length_c   1.000
_cell.angle_alpha   90.00
_cell.angle_beta   90.00
_cell.angle_gamma   90.00
#
_symmetry.space_group_name_H-M   'P 1'
#
loop_
_entity.id
_entity.type
_entity.pdbx_description
1 polymer ?
#
loop_
_entity_poly.entity_id
_entity_poly.type
_entity_poly.pdbx_seq_one_letter_code
_entity_poly.pdbx_strand_id
1 'polypeptide(L)'
;MTQFRTETGYTAISQVEAYWESLRGVRMMPKRSEIDPRGIENALGSTFVLERLAPGIARIRIAGSHLSDLMGMEVRGMPLTAFMTQPCRKQISDALEEVFRRPAISEIRLTSEVLHGKPH
;
A
#
# COMPACT_ATOMS: atom_id res chain seq x y z
N MET A 1 10.44 -8.44 -22.91
CA MET A 1 9.70 -7.18 -22.79
C MET A 1 8.53 -7.41 -21.85
N THR A 2 8.71 -7.20 -20.55
CA THR A 2 7.63 -7.38 -19.57
C THR A 2 6.78 -6.12 -19.60
N GLN A 3 5.62 -6.22 -20.26
CA GLN A 3 4.61 -5.17 -20.21
C GLN A 3 4.07 -5.11 -18.78
N PHE A 4 4.48 -4.11 -18.01
CA PHE A 4 3.76 -3.73 -16.80
C PHE A 4 2.42 -3.15 -17.23
N ARG A 5 1.37 -3.97 -17.17
CA ARG A 5 0.01 -3.55 -17.51
C ARG A 5 -0.50 -2.63 -16.39
N THR A 6 -0.39 -1.31 -16.61
CA THR A 6 -0.79 -0.24 -15.67
C THR A 6 -2.29 0.09 -15.68
N GLU A 7 -3.14 -0.76 -16.26
CA GLU A 7 -4.58 -0.44 -16.44
C GLU A 7 -5.45 -0.63 -15.18
N THR A 8 -4.98 -1.35 -14.16
CA THR A 8 -5.84 -1.76 -13.01
C THR A 8 -5.67 -0.90 -11.74
N GLY A 9 -4.69 0.01 -11.72
CA GLY A 9 -4.31 0.71 -10.48
C GLY A 9 -5.41 1.62 -9.92
N TYR A 10 -6.06 2.39 -10.79
CA TYR A 10 -7.15 3.28 -10.38
C TYR A 10 -8.39 2.52 -9.91
N THR A 11 -8.68 1.35 -10.49
CA THR A 11 -9.85 0.57 -10.10
C THR A 11 -9.70 -0.08 -8.72
N ALA A 12 -8.48 -0.52 -8.35
CA ALA A 12 -8.26 -1.19 -7.08
C ALA A 12 -8.40 -0.23 -5.89
N ILE A 13 -7.87 0.99 -6.00
CA ILE A 13 -8.01 2.02 -4.96
C ILE A 13 -9.48 2.36 -4.75
N SER A 14 -10.22 2.66 -5.82
CA SER A 14 -11.65 3.00 -5.71
C SER A 14 -12.50 1.85 -5.14
N GLN A 15 -12.14 0.59 -5.42
CA GLN A 15 -12.81 -0.57 -4.81
C GLN A 15 -12.58 -0.63 -3.29
N VAL A 16 -11.34 -0.44 -2.84
CA VAL A 16 -11.00 -0.45 -1.40
C VAL A 16 -11.65 0.73 -0.69
N GLU A 17 -11.68 1.91 -1.32
CA GLU A 17 -12.36 3.10 -0.79
C GLU A 17 -13.87 2.88 -0.67
N ALA A 18 -14.54 2.42 -1.74
CA ALA A 18 -15.97 2.16 -1.71
C ALA A 18 -16.35 1.12 -0.64
N TYR A 19 -15.55 0.07 -0.51
CA TYR A 19 -15.69 -0.91 0.55
C TYR A 19 -15.52 -0.29 1.95
N TRP A 20 -14.45 0.48 2.15
CA TRP A 20 -14.20 1.18 3.41
C TRP A 20 -15.35 2.11 3.80
N GLU A 21 -15.86 2.89 2.86
CA GLU A 21 -17.01 3.79 3.01
C GLU A 21 -18.29 3.01 3.36
N SER A 22 -18.55 1.90 2.68
CA SER A 22 -19.70 1.05 3.00
C SER A 22 -19.65 0.47 4.42
N LEU A 23 -18.47 0.09 4.91
CA LEU A 23 -18.31 -0.50 6.23
C LEU A 23 -18.44 0.55 7.34
N ARG A 24 -17.81 1.71 7.17
CA ARG A 24 -17.84 2.77 8.20
C ARG A 24 -19.23 3.38 8.36
N GLY A 25 -19.98 3.52 7.27
CA GLY A 25 -21.21 4.29 7.24
C GLY A 25 -20.98 5.70 7.80
N VAL A 26 -21.71 6.07 8.84
CA VAL A 26 -21.60 7.39 9.49
C VAL A 26 -20.41 7.52 10.47
N ARG A 27 -19.68 6.44 10.75
CA ARG A 27 -18.58 6.42 11.73
C ARG A 27 -17.27 6.93 11.12
N MET A 28 -16.31 7.33 11.96
CA MET A 28 -14.97 7.76 11.52
C MET A 28 -14.09 6.64 10.93
N MET A 29 -14.38 5.39 11.22
CA MET A 29 -13.68 4.20 10.71
C MET A 29 -14.48 2.94 11.05
N PRO A 30 -14.37 1.86 10.25
CA PRO A 30 -14.93 0.57 10.62
C PRO A 30 -14.10 -0.06 11.75
N LYS A 31 -14.69 -1.01 12.48
CA LYS A 31 -13.96 -1.88 13.39
C LYS A 31 -13.14 -2.86 12.56
N ARG A 32 -11.94 -3.21 13.05
CA ARG A 32 -11.09 -4.22 12.40
C ARG A 32 -11.79 -5.55 12.19
N SER A 33 -12.68 -5.95 13.10
CA SER A 33 -13.46 -7.20 13.00
C SER A 33 -14.53 -7.17 11.91
N GLU A 34 -14.89 -6.00 11.39
CA GLU A 34 -15.86 -5.87 10.28
C GLU A 34 -15.20 -6.01 8.90
N ILE A 35 -13.87 -5.97 8.84
CA ILE A 35 -13.11 -6.08 7.59
C ILE A 35 -13.02 -7.57 7.21
N ASP A 36 -13.89 -7.98 6.28
CA ASP A 36 -13.78 -9.23 5.53
C ASP A 36 -13.02 -9.00 4.20
N PRO A 37 -11.80 -9.55 4.03
CA PRO A 37 -11.02 -9.43 2.79
C PRO A 37 -11.78 -9.83 1.51
N ARG A 38 -12.78 -10.71 1.62
CA ARG A 38 -13.62 -11.13 0.48
C ARG A 38 -14.38 -9.97 -0.16
N GLY A 39 -14.67 -8.91 0.59
CA GLY A 39 -15.33 -7.70 0.07
C GLY A 39 -14.49 -6.89 -0.91
N ILE A 40 -13.17 -7.13 -0.96
CA ILE A 40 -12.22 -6.47 -1.87
C ILE A 40 -11.37 -7.49 -2.63
N GLU A 41 -11.88 -8.70 -2.89
CA GLU A 41 -11.13 -9.82 -3.49
C GLU A 41 -10.36 -9.41 -4.75
N ASN A 42 -11.00 -8.65 -5.64
CA ASN A 42 -10.41 -8.16 -6.88
C ASN A 42 -9.25 -7.16 -6.68
N ALA A 43 -9.18 -6.50 -5.53
CA ALA A 43 -8.12 -5.56 -5.17
C ALA A 43 -7.04 -6.18 -4.27
N LEU A 44 -7.26 -7.38 -3.71
CA LEU A 44 -6.32 -8.02 -2.77
C LEU A 44 -4.93 -8.21 -3.37
N GLY A 45 -4.83 -8.54 -4.66
CA GLY A 45 -3.55 -8.67 -5.36
C GLY A 45 -2.70 -7.40 -5.33
N SER A 46 -3.33 -6.22 -5.23
CA SER A 46 -2.67 -4.91 -5.17
C SER A 46 -2.69 -4.26 -3.78
N THR A 47 -3.18 -4.96 -2.76
CA THR A 47 -3.34 -4.43 -1.39
C THR A 47 -2.24 -4.96 -0.48
N PHE A 48 -1.83 -4.17 0.51
CA PHE A 48 -0.95 -4.63 1.58
C PHE A 48 -1.42 -4.07 2.93
N VAL A 49 -1.05 -4.75 4.01
CA VAL A 49 -1.36 -4.34 5.38
C VAL A 49 -0.08 -3.98 6.10
N LEU A 50 -0.08 -2.79 6.69
CA LEU A 50 1.02 -2.27 7.49
C LEU A 50 0.73 -2.41 8.98
N GLU A 51 1.80 -2.58 9.75
CA GLU A 51 1.78 -2.55 11.21
C GLU A 51 2.82 -1.56 11.71
N ARG A 52 2.41 -0.68 12.62
CA ARG A 52 3.32 0.25 13.28
C ARG A 52 4.28 -0.52 14.19
N LEU A 53 5.58 -0.33 14.00
CA LEU A 53 6.61 -0.88 14.89
C LEU A 53 7.17 0.18 15.83
N ALA A 54 7.31 1.41 15.36
CA ALA A 54 7.84 2.54 16.08
C ALA A 54 7.37 3.85 15.40
N PRO A 55 7.62 5.04 15.98
CA PRO A 55 7.34 6.29 15.31
C PRO A 55 8.01 6.37 13.92
N GLY A 56 7.22 6.64 12.89
CA GLY A 56 7.66 6.75 11.48
C GLY A 56 8.05 5.42 10.82
N ILE A 57 7.85 4.28 11.51
CA ILE A 57 8.26 2.96 11.04
C ILE A 57 7.06 2.02 11.01
N ALA A 58 6.76 1.49 9.82
CA ALA A 58 5.75 0.48 9.60
C ALA A 58 6.34 -0.74 8.87
N ARG A 59 5.89 -1.92 9.26
CA ARG A 59 6.25 -3.22 8.68
C ARG A 59 5.11 -3.75 7.83
N ILE A 60 5.45 -4.36 6.70
CA ILE A 60 4.49 -5.12 5.88
C ILE A 60 4.16 -6.43 6.60
N ARG A 61 2.90 -6.61 6.99
CA ARG A 61 2.39 -7.88 7.53
C ARG A 61 1.85 -8.79 6.45
N ILE A 62 1.15 -8.20 5.49
CA ILE A 62 0.51 -8.89 4.37
C ILE A 62 0.84 -8.07 3.13
N ALA A 63 1.19 -8.75 2.04
CA ALA A 63 1.35 -8.15 0.73
C ALA A 63 0.60 -8.98 -0.30
N GLY A 64 -0.17 -8.30 -1.15
CA GLY A 64 -0.72 -8.87 -2.36
C GLY A 64 0.39 -9.26 -3.34
N SER A 65 0.06 -10.16 -4.26
CA SER A 65 1.02 -10.72 -5.24
C SER A 65 1.71 -9.64 -6.05
N HIS A 66 1.01 -8.58 -6.46
CA HIS A 66 1.56 -7.53 -7.32
C HIS A 66 2.80 -6.87 -6.72
N LEU A 67 2.80 -6.59 -5.41
CA LEU A 67 3.96 -5.98 -4.76
C LEU A 67 5.13 -6.96 -4.67
N SER A 68 4.87 -8.22 -4.32
CA SER A 68 5.91 -9.26 -4.26
C SER A 68 6.52 -9.52 -5.65
N ASP A 69 5.70 -9.56 -6.69
CA ASP A 69 6.11 -9.76 -8.08
C ASP A 69 6.97 -8.59 -8.58
N LEU A 70 6.57 -7.34 -8.26
CA LEU A 70 7.34 -6.14 -8.58
C LEU A 70 8.74 -6.15 -7.94
N MET A 71 8.82 -6.67 -6.71
CA MET A 71 10.08 -6.72 -5.95
C MET A 71 10.92 -7.96 -6.24
N GLY A 72 10.35 -8.98 -6.90
CA GLY A 72 11.01 -10.25 -7.16
C GLY A 72 11.33 -11.06 -5.90
N MET A 73 10.69 -10.75 -4.76
CA MET A 73 10.93 -11.40 -3.48
C MET A 73 9.72 -11.30 -2.54
N GLU A 74 9.70 -12.16 -1.52
CA GLU A 74 8.79 -12.06 -0.39
C GLU A 74 9.06 -10.77 0.41
N VAL A 75 8.10 -9.84 0.42
CA VAL A 75 8.23 -8.53 1.09
C VAL A 75 7.66 -8.51 2.51
N ARG A 76 6.98 -9.57 2.93
CA ARG A 76 6.42 -9.66 4.29
C ARG A 76 7.55 -9.60 5.32
N GLY A 77 7.33 -8.85 6.39
CA GLY A 77 8.33 -8.63 7.44
C GLY A 77 9.24 -7.43 7.20
N MET A 78 9.31 -6.90 5.97
CA MET A 78 10.15 -5.75 5.66
C MET A 78 9.52 -4.43 6.11
N PRO A 79 10.33 -3.41 6.46
CA PRO A 79 9.83 -2.07 6.67
C PRO A 79 9.41 -1.42 5.34
N LEU A 80 8.31 -0.66 5.32
CA LEU A 80 7.83 0.04 4.11
C LEU A 80 8.90 0.96 3.51
N THR A 81 9.72 1.58 4.36
CA THR A 81 10.80 2.48 3.93
C THR A 81 11.94 1.77 3.18
N ALA A 82 12.00 0.43 3.19
CA ALA A 82 12.96 -0.33 2.38
C ALA A 82 12.70 -0.19 0.88
N PHE A 83 11.45 0.07 0.47
CA PHE A 83 11.06 0.28 -0.93
C PHE A 83 11.30 1.71 -1.43
N MET A 84 11.83 2.58 -0.56
CA MET A 84 11.93 4.01 -0.79
C MET A 84 13.38 4.46 -0.83
N THR A 85 13.70 5.34 -1.78
CA THR A 85 14.99 6.02 -1.83
C THR A 85 15.17 6.88 -0.57
N GLN A 86 16.42 7.09 -0.15
CA GLN A 86 16.73 7.87 1.07
C GLN A 86 16.02 9.23 1.13
N PRO A 87 15.95 10.05 0.06
CA PRO A 87 15.29 11.35 0.11
C PRO A 87 13.79 11.27 0.43
N CYS A 88 13.11 10.21 -0.02
CA CYS A 88 11.66 10.04 0.15
C CYS A 88 11.26 9.42 1.50
N ARG A 89 12.20 8.81 2.23
CA ARG A 89 11.89 8.11 3.50
C ARG A 89 11.24 9.03 4.53
N LYS A 90 11.69 10.29 4.62
CA LYS A 90 11.09 11.26 5.54
C LYS A 90 9.62 11.54 5.22
N GLN A 91 9.28 11.74 3.94
CA GLN A 91 7.90 11.98 3.51
C GLN A 91 6.99 10.80 3.87
N ILE A 92 7.46 9.57 3.64
CA ILE A 92 6.73 8.35 4.01
C ILE A 92 6.57 8.24 5.53
N SER A 93 7.62 8.49 6.31
CA SER A 93 7.54 8.46 7.77
C SER A 93 6.56 9.50 8.33
N ASP A 94 6.54 10.71 7.77
CA ASP A 94 5.61 11.77 8.17
C ASP A 94 4.15 11.38 7.83
N ALA A 95 3.90 10.81 6.65
CA ALA A 95 2.59 10.29 6.26
C ALA A 95 2.11 9.12 7.15
N LEU A 96 3.01 8.20 7.49
CA LEU A 96 2.72 7.11 8.44
C LEU A 96 2.34 7.66 9.82
N GLU A 97 3.06 8.67 10.29
CA GLU A 97 2.76 9.31 11.57
C GLU A 97 1.41 10.02 11.59
N GLU A 98 1.00 10.61 10.46
CA GLU A 98 -0.33 11.20 10.31
C GLU A 98 -1.44 10.16 10.47
N VAL A 99 -1.37 9.06 9.72
CA VAL A 99 -2.41 8.00 9.72
C VAL A 99 -2.44 7.19 11.02
N PHE A 100 -1.31 7.09 11.74
CA PHE A 100 -1.28 6.38 13.02
C PHE A 100 -1.72 7.23 14.22
N ARG A 101 -1.68 8.56 14.13
CA ARG A 101 -2.02 9.44 15.24
C ARG A 101 -3.50 9.81 15.30
N ARG A 102 -4.17 9.80 14.14
CA ARG A 102 -5.59 10.17 14.03
C ARG A 102 -6.27 9.38 12.93
N PRO A 103 -7.62 9.28 12.93
CA PRO A 103 -8.36 8.82 11.76
C PRO A 103 -7.99 9.67 10.54
N ALA A 104 -7.24 9.11 9.60
CA ALA A 104 -6.79 9.81 8.41
C ALA A 104 -6.55 8.83 7.24
N ILE A 105 -6.65 9.38 6.03
CA ILE A 105 -6.27 8.72 4.78
C ILE A 105 -5.13 9.55 4.20
N SER A 106 -4.07 8.88 3.73
CA SER A 106 -2.94 9.52 3.05
C SER A 106 -2.80 8.91 1.66
N GLU A 107 -2.89 9.75 0.64
CA GLU A 107 -2.63 9.37 -0.75
C GLU A 107 -1.18 9.72 -1.10
N ILE A 108 -0.44 8.73 -1.60
CA ILE A 108 0.97 8.89 -1.95
C ILE A 108 1.18 8.45 -3.39
N ARG A 109 1.68 9.35 -4.22
CA ARG A 109 2.10 9.03 -5.58
C ARG A 109 3.54 8.54 -5.57
N LEU A 110 3.72 7.27 -5.96
CA LEU A 110 5.05 6.66 -6.11
C LEU A 110 5.48 6.72 -7.56
N THR A 111 6.73 7.08 -7.79
CA THR A 111 7.37 7.07 -9.11
C THR A 111 8.70 6.35 -9.01
N SER A 112 8.98 5.45 -9.95
CA SER A 112 10.30 4.86 -10.12
C SER A 112 10.99 5.50 -11.32
N GLU A 113 12.31 5.62 -11.25
CA GLU A 113 13.11 5.87 -12.44
C GLU A 113 13.11 4.60 -13.28
N VAL A 114 12.60 4.68 -14.51
CA VAL A 114 12.74 3.59 -15.48
C VAL A 114 14.22 3.57 -15.89
N LEU A 115 14.99 2.66 -15.29
CA LEU A 115 16.30 2.29 -15.82
C LEU A 115 16.06 1.70 -17.21
N HIS A 116 16.19 2.53 -18.23
CA HIS A 116 16.28 2.09 -19.61
C HIS A 116 17.56 1.27 -19.72
N GLY A 117 17.42 -0.06 -19.70
CA GLY A 117 18.52 -0.97 -19.96
C GLY A 117 19.12 -0.66 -21.33
N LYS A 118 20.42 -0.34 -21.35
CA LYS A 118 21.21 -0.43 -22.58
C LYS A 118 21.12 -1.89 -23.08
N PRO A 119 20.81 -2.14 -24.37
CA PRO A 119 20.96 -3.47 -24.93
C PRO A 119 22.44 -3.84 -24.93
N HIS A 120 22.74 -5.02 -24.39
CA HIS A 120 23.98 -5.75 -24.69
C HIS A 120 23.75 -6.63 -25.91
#